data_AF-A0A2D9CFG1-F1
#
_entry.id   AF-A0A2D9CFG1-F1
#
_cell.length_a   1.000
_cell.length_b   1.000
_cell.length_c   1.000
_cell.angle_alpha   90.00
_cell.angle_beta   90.00
_cell.angle_gamma   90.00
#
_symmetry.space_group_name_H-M   'P 1'
#
loop_
_entity.id
_entity.type
_entity.pdbx_description
1 polymer ?
#
loop_
_entity_poly.entity_id
_entity_poly.type
_entity_poly.pdbx_seq_one_letter_code
_entity_poly.pdbx_strand_id
1 'polypeptide(L)'
;MNKPTRSEILDTAKEYVTKDRASQHGDMESNLTMIANLWSVFLETKIEPHQVGVCMTLLKIARIKSTPENVDHWEDSCGYMACGGELIAKKPVPVKVAKFQGGNT
;
A
#
# COMPACT_ATOMS: atom_id res chain seq x y z
N MET A 1 19.69 -21.09 -0.02
CA MET A 1 18.31 -20.72 -0.36
C MET A 1 18.19 -20.64 -1.88
N ASN A 2 17.06 -21.06 -2.44
CA ASN A 2 16.82 -20.94 -3.89
C ASN A 2 16.66 -19.46 -4.27
N LYS A 3 17.05 -19.10 -5.49
CA LYS A 3 16.85 -17.74 -6.02
C LYS A 3 15.33 -17.46 -6.09
N PRO A 4 14.83 -16.40 -5.44
CA PRO A 4 13.42 -16.06 -5.50
C PRO A 4 13.03 -15.68 -6.93
N THR A 5 11.88 -16.16 -7.37
CA THR A 5 11.24 -15.79 -8.63
C THR A 5 10.47 -14.48 -8.46
N ARG A 6 10.20 -13.82 -9.58
CA ARG A 6 9.33 -12.63 -9.61
C ARG A 6 7.95 -12.87 -9.01
N SER A 7 7.40 -14.08 -9.12
CA SER A 7 6.08 -14.41 -8.54
C SER A 7 6.18 -14.49 -7.04
N GLU A 8 7.18 -15.23 -6.52
CA GLU A 8 7.37 -15.40 -5.08
C GLU A 8 7.54 -14.06 -4.37
N ILE A 9 8.29 -13.11 -4.95
CA ILE A 9 8.43 -11.75 -4.39
C ILE A 9 7.07 -11.04 -4.27
N LEU A 10 6.25 -11.12 -5.32
CA LEU A 10 4.92 -10.48 -5.33
C LEU A 10 3.94 -11.20 -4.40
N ASP A 11 4.02 -12.53 -4.33
CA ASP A 11 3.18 -13.34 -3.46
C ASP A 11 3.51 -13.09 -1.98
N THR A 12 4.79 -12.99 -1.62
CA THR A 12 5.21 -12.57 -0.27
C THR A 12 4.75 -11.15 0.05
N ALA A 13 4.96 -10.19 -0.85
CA ALA A 13 4.51 -8.82 -0.65
C ALA A 13 3.00 -8.73 -0.45
N LYS A 14 2.23 -9.49 -1.24
CA LYS A 14 0.78 -9.64 -1.08
C LYS A 14 0.44 -10.16 0.31
N GLU A 15 1.09 -11.25 0.75
CA GLU A 15 0.88 -11.75 2.10
C GLU A 15 1.14 -10.70 3.18
N TYR A 16 2.19 -9.89 3.05
CA TYR A 16 2.51 -8.84 4.03
C TYR A 16 1.45 -7.75 4.14
N VAL A 17 0.82 -7.38 3.03
CA VAL A 17 -0.21 -6.33 3.01
C VAL A 17 -1.63 -6.87 3.23
N THR A 18 -1.88 -8.16 2.97
CA THR A 18 -3.22 -8.77 3.13
C THR A 18 -3.37 -9.63 4.39
N LYS A 19 -2.29 -10.11 5.01
CA LYS A 19 -2.39 -10.84 6.28
C LYS A 19 -2.92 -9.89 7.35
N ASP A 20 -3.79 -10.44 8.19
CA ASP A 20 -4.70 -9.79 9.14
C ASP A 20 -4.01 -8.91 10.21
N ARG A 21 -3.31 -7.84 9.79
CA ARG A 21 -2.84 -6.77 10.67
C ARG A 21 -3.98 -5.88 11.14
N ALA A 22 -5.15 -5.94 10.50
CA ALA A 22 -6.35 -5.23 10.92
C ALA A 22 -6.79 -5.66 12.34
N SER A 23 -6.57 -6.92 12.72
CA SER A 23 -6.90 -7.41 14.08
C SER A 23 -5.98 -6.90 15.20
N GLN A 24 -4.76 -6.43 14.90
CA GLN A 24 -3.76 -6.04 15.92
C GLN A 24 -3.25 -4.60 15.83
N HIS A 25 -3.32 -3.94 14.67
CA HIS A 25 -2.67 -2.63 14.45
C HIS A 25 -3.57 -1.55 13.83
N GLY A 26 -4.89 -1.74 13.76
CA GLY A 26 -5.77 -0.83 13.04
C GLY A 26 -5.64 -0.96 11.52
N ASP A 27 -6.55 -0.33 10.78
CA ASP A 27 -6.55 -0.43 9.31
C ASP A 27 -5.30 0.25 8.71
N MET A 28 -4.83 -0.23 7.55
CA MET A 28 -3.66 0.28 6.84
C MET A 28 -3.72 1.81 6.58
N GLU A 29 -4.87 2.32 6.18
CA GLU A 29 -5.13 3.74 5.95
C GLU A 29 -4.97 4.54 7.24
N SER A 30 -5.53 4.06 8.34
CA SER A 30 -5.36 4.67 9.66
C SER A 30 -3.88 4.76 10.07
N ASN A 31 -3.10 3.71 9.83
CA ASN A 31 -1.67 3.67 10.15
C ASN A 31 -0.85 4.64 9.30
N LEU A 32 -1.03 4.63 7.98
CA LEU A 32 -0.29 5.53 7.09
C LEU A 32 -0.70 6.99 7.29
N THR A 33 -1.98 7.23 7.63
CA THR A 33 -2.46 8.57 8.00
C THR A 33 -1.85 9.05 9.31
N MET A 34 -1.73 8.18 10.32
CA MET A 34 -1.07 8.53 11.57
C MET A 34 0.40 8.91 11.34
N ILE A 35 1.13 8.13 10.55
CA ILE A 35 2.53 8.43 10.22
C ILE A 35 2.64 9.75 9.46
N ALA A 36 1.77 9.97 8.47
CA ALA A 36 1.73 11.21 7.69
C ALA A 36 1.50 12.44 8.59
N ASN A 37 0.57 12.35 9.55
CA ASN A 37 0.31 13.41 10.51
C ASN A 37 1.52 13.68 11.42
N LEU A 38 2.14 12.63 11.95
CA LEU A 38 3.33 12.75 12.80
C LEU A 38 4.49 13.41 12.06
N TRP A 39 4.76 12.96 10.83
CA TRP A 39 5.81 13.55 10.00
C TRP A 39 5.48 14.99 9.59
N SER A 40 4.20 15.28 9.35
CA SER A 40 3.80 16.63 8.99
C SER A 40 4.07 17.63 10.10
N VAL A 41 3.77 17.25 11.34
CA VAL A 41 4.06 18.06 12.52
C VAL A 41 5.57 18.20 12.70
N PHE A 42 6.31 17.10 12.59
CA PHE A 42 7.75 17.11 12.83
C PHE A 42 8.55 17.90 11.79
N LEU A 43 8.15 17.83 10.51
CA LEU A 43 8.83 18.47 9.39
C LEU A 43 8.25 19.85 9.03
N GLU A 44 7.24 20.30 9.77
CA GLU A 44 6.49 21.54 9.49
C GLU A 44 6.00 21.64 8.04
N THR A 45 5.69 20.50 7.43
CA THR A 45 5.34 20.37 6.01
C THR A 45 4.23 19.35 5.86
N LYS A 46 3.17 19.67 5.11
CA LYS A 46 2.07 18.72 4.91
C LYS A 46 2.55 17.47 4.14
N ILE A 47 2.38 16.32 4.77
CA ILE A 47 2.60 14.99 4.18
C ILE A 47 1.25 14.27 4.09
N GLU A 48 0.96 13.72 2.93
CA GLU A 48 -0.23 12.93 2.66
C GLU A 48 0.03 11.43 2.89
N PRO A 49 -0.98 10.61 3.27
CA PRO A 49 -0.79 9.19 3.57
C PRO A 49 -0.08 8.38 2.47
N HIS A 50 -0.43 8.60 1.21
CA HIS A 50 0.22 7.92 0.08
C HIS A 50 1.71 8.26 -0.07
N GLN A 51 2.15 9.46 0.37
CA GLN A 51 3.55 9.85 0.34
C GLN A 51 4.38 9.08 1.36
N VAL A 52 3.78 8.62 2.46
CA VAL A 52 4.45 7.73 3.42
C VAL A 52 4.86 6.43 2.72
N GLY A 53 3.96 5.83 1.92
CA GLY A 53 4.28 4.65 1.11
C GLY A 53 5.49 4.89 0.20
N VAL A 54 5.50 6.01 -0.53
CA VAL A 54 6.62 6.39 -1.40
C VAL A 54 7.93 6.57 -0.62
N CYS A 55 7.90 7.29 0.51
CA CYS A 55 9.09 7.53 1.33
C CYS A 55 9.64 6.23 1.93
N MET A 56 8.77 5.31 2.36
CA MET A 56 9.18 4.00 2.86
C MET A 56 9.80 3.14 1.76
N THR A 57 9.31 3.23 0.52
CA THR A 57 9.95 2.59 -0.64
C THR A 57 11.33 3.19 -0.92
N LEU A 58 11.48 4.52 -0.86
CA LEU A 58 12.79 5.17 -1.02
C LEU A 58 13.80 4.69 0.03
N LEU A 59 13.37 4.49 1.29
CA LEU A 59 14.21 3.90 2.34
C LEU A 59 14.69 2.49 1.96
N LYS A 60 13.84 1.65 1.36
CA LYS A 60 14.24 0.31 0.91
C LYS A 60 15.19 0.35 -0.28
N ILE A 61 14.95 1.23 -1.24
CA ILE A 61 15.87 1.49 -2.37
C ILE A 61 17.25 1.92 -1.84
N ALA A 62 17.29 2.79 -0.84
CA ALA A 62 18.56 3.20 -0.21
C ALA A 62 19.29 2.01 0.44
N ARG A 63 18.58 1.06 1.05
CA ARG A 63 19.18 -0.16 1.61
C ARG A 63 19.68 -1.13 0.53
N ILE A 64 18.96 -1.26 -0.58
CA ILE A 64 19.37 -2.08 -1.74
C ILE A 64 20.74 -1.66 -2.26
N LYS A 65 21.11 -0.37 -2.17
CA LYS A 65 22.46 0.09 -2.54
C LYS A 65 23.58 -0.62 -1.76
N SER A 66 23.34 -0.95 -0.49
CA SER A 66 24.33 -1.57 0.39
C SER A 66 24.19 -3.10 0.48
N THR A 67 22.97 -3.62 0.37
CA THR A 67 22.64 -5.05 0.52
C THR A 67 21.62 -5.50 -0.54
N PRO A 68 22.00 -5.54 -1.83
CA PRO A 68 21.10 -5.86 -2.94
C PRO A 68 20.57 -7.31 -2.91
N GLU A 69 21.30 -8.23 -2.28
CA GLU A 69 20.97 -9.65 -2.14
C GLU A 69 19.86 -9.92 -1.11
N ASN A 70 19.50 -8.93 -0.29
CA ASN A 70 18.43 -9.07 0.68
C ASN A 70 17.05 -8.91 0.01
N VAL A 71 16.34 -10.04 -0.18
CA VAL A 71 15.05 -10.10 -0.86
C VAL A 71 13.96 -9.29 -0.16
N ASP A 72 13.99 -9.18 1.17
CA ASP A 72 13.00 -8.46 1.98
C ASP A 72 12.85 -7.01 1.52
N HIS A 73 13.95 -6.38 1.07
CA HIS A 73 13.92 -4.99 0.61
C HIS A 73 13.09 -4.83 -0.67
N TRP A 74 13.08 -5.84 -1.53
CA TRP A 74 12.31 -5.84 -2.77
C TRP A 74 10.83 -6.13 -2.46
N GLU A 75 10.55 -7.11 -1.59
CA GLU A 75 9.20 -7.46 -1.15
C GLU A 75 8.52 -6.30 -0.42
N ASP A 76 9.22 -5.67 0.53
CA ASP A 76 8.74 -4.48 1.25
C ASP A 76 8.44 -3.32 0.30
N SER A 77 9.29 -3.12 -0.72
CA SER A 77 9.09 -2.06 -1.71
C SER A 77 7.79 -2.26 -2.49
N CYS A 78 7.49 -3.50 -2.89
CA CYS A 78 6.22 -3.86 -3.52
C CYS A 78 5.04 -3.63 -2.57
N GLY A 79 5.17 -4.03 -1.30
CA GLY A 79 4.14 -3.83 -0.29
C GLY A 79 3.79 -2.36 -0.07
N TYR A 80 4.78 -1.49 0.18
CA TYR A 80 4.54 -0.07 0.40
C TYR A 80 3.92 0.65 -0.81
N MET A 81 4.34 0.28 -2.03
CA MET A 81 3.75 0.85 -3.25
C MET A 81 2.31 0.37 -3.47
N ALA A 82 1.99 -0.87 -3.11
CA ALA A 82 0.62 -1.37 -3.12
C ALA A 82 -0.27 -0.58 -2.15
N CYS A 83 0.18 -0.40 -0.90
CA CYS A 83 -0.53 0.40 0.10
C CYS A 83 -0.76 1.85 -0.37
N GLY A 84 0.27 2.50 -0.93
CA GLY A 84 0.16 3.87 -1.44
C GLY A 84 -0.81 4.00 -2.62
N GLY A 85 -0.83 3.00 -3.52
CA GLY A 85 -1.76 2.93 -4.64
C GLY A 85 -3.22 2.74 -4.22
N GLU A 86 -3.47 1.88 -3.24
CA GLU A 86 -4.81 1.64 -2.69
C GLU A 86 -5.40 2.92 -2.08
N LEU A 87 -4.61 3.71 -1.37
CA LEU A 87 -5.05 4.95 -0.73
C LEU A 87 -5.56 6.03 -1.70
N ILE A 88 -5.01 6.07 -2.92
CA ILE A 88 -5.42 7.04 -3.94
C ILE A 88 -6.47 6.47 -4.91
N ALA A 89 -6.69 5.16 -4.88
CA ALA A 89 -7.62 4.51 -5.78
C ALA A 89 -9.05 4.96 -5.44
N LYS A 90 -9.70 5.66 -6.36
CA LYS A 90 -11.12 6.03 -6.21
C LYS A 90 -11.94 4.74 -6.16
N LYS A 91 -12.73 4.54 -5.10
CA LYS A 91 -13.76 3.48 -5.10
C LYS A 91 -14.62 3.65 -6.35
N PRO A 92 -14.82 2.59 -7.16
CA PRO A 92 -15.72 2.69 -8.30
C PRO A 92 -17.09 3.11 -7.78
N VAL A 93 -17.62 4.22 -8.30
CA VAL A 93 -18.97 4.68 -7.99
C VAL A 93 -19.92 3.54 -8.37
N PRO A 94 -20.75 3.01 -7.46
CA PRO A 94 -21.71 1.99 -7.84
C PRO A 94 -22.62 2.57 -8.90
N VAL A 95 -22.59 1.99 -10.11
CA VAL A 95 -23.50 2.35 -11.18
C VAL A 95 -24.91 2.09 -10.66
N LYS A 96 -25.70 3.15 -10.45
CA LYS A 96 -27.14 3.02 -10.21
C LYS A 96 -27.73 2.38 -11.45
N VAL A 97 -27.96 1.06 -11.42
CA VAL A 97 -28.74 0.38 -12.44
C VAL A 97 -30.16 0.92 -12.31
N ALA A 98 -30.54 1.83 -13.22
CA ALA A 98 -31.91 2.30 -13.32
C ALA A 98 -32.78 1.06 -13.58
N LYS A 99 -33.67 0.73 -12.64
CA LYS A 99 -34.67 -0.30 -12.85
C LYS A 99 -35.56 0.17 -14.00
N PHE A 100 -35.42 -0.46 -15.17
CA PHE A 100 -36.34 -0.26 -16.27
C PHE A 100 -37.71 -0.80 -15.82
N GLN A 101 -38.62 0.09 -15.40
CA GLN A 101 -40.02 -0.27 -15.26
C GLN A 101 -40.58 -0.35 -16.67
N GLY A 102 -40.52 -1.55 -17.26
CA GLY A 102 -41.23 -1.85 -18.49
C GLY A 102 -42.71 -1.62 -18.24
N GLY A 103 -43.25 -0.57 -18.88
CA GLY A 103 -44.68 -0.36 -18.97
C GLY A 103 -45.27 -1.46 -19.84
N ASN A 104 -46.09 -2.32 -19.25
CA ASN A 104 -46.92 -3.24 -20.02
C ASN A 104 -48.04 -2.42 -20.68
N THR A 105 -47.95 -2.25 -22.00
CA THR A 105 -49.12 -2.03 -22.88
C THR A 105 -49.74 -3.35 -23.25
#